data_AF-A0A5S9MBG5-F1
#
_entry.id   AF-A0A5S9MBG5-F1
#
_cell.length_a   1.000
_cell.length_b   1.000
_cell.length_c   1.000
_cell.angle_alpha   90.00
_cell.angle_beta   90.00
_cell.angle_gamma   90.00
#
_symmetry.space_group_name_H-M   'P 1'
#
loop_
_entity.id
_entity.type
_entity.pdbx_description
1 polymer ?
#
loop_
_entity_poly.entity_id
_entity_poly.type
_entity_poly.pdbx_seq_one_letter_code
_entity_poly.pdbx_strand_id
1 'polypeptide(L)'
;MKRLFIKSFLDEVNVESLVTYNGKSFDWPQVKTRHTLLRDQIPALPEFGHFDLLHGSRRLWKHKYERMALSVVEKEELHVHREGDTPGFLAPMIYFHFLKEQKPKLIEGILTHNELDVLSLISLYIHLSKKKFYLWMR
;
A
#
# COMPACT_ATOMS: atom_id res chain seq x y z
N MET A 1 21.35 3.86 0.73
CA MET A 1 20.23 3.09 1.30
C MET A 1 19.03 3.00 0.35
N LYS A 2 18.32 4.10 0.01
CA LYS A 2 17.14 4.05 -0.88
C LYS A 2 17.36 3.46 -2.28
N ARG A 3 18.49 3.78 -2.95
CA ARG A 3 18.83 3.21 -4.26
C ARG A 3 19.07 1.70 -4.20
N LEU A 4 19.82 1.22 -3.20
CA LEU A 4 20.12 -0.20 -3.02
C LEU A 4 18.85 -0.99 -2.74
N PHE A 5 17.95 -0.43 -1.92
CA PHE A 5 16.64 -1.04 -1.65
C PHE A 5 15.79 -1.17 -2.93
N ILE A 6 15.63 -0.08 -3.70
CA ILE A 6 14.85 -0.13 -4.96
C ILE A 6 15.46 -1.13 -5.93
N LYS A 7 16.79 -1.17 -6.06
CA LYS A 7 17.48 -2.12 -6.92
C LYS A 7 17.23 -3.57 -6.49
N SER A 8 17.53 -3.92 -5.22
CA SER A 8 17.31 -5.29 -4.70
C SER A 8 15.84 -5.69 -4.80
N PHE A 9 14.91 -4.79 -4.48
CA PHE A 9 13.48 -5.05 -4.64
C PHE A 9 13.09 -5.35 -6.09
N LEU A 10 13.58 -4.59 -7.08
CA LEU A 10 13.29 -4.85 -8.49
C LEU A 10 14.00 -6.09 -9.04
N ASP A 11 15.19 -6.42 -8.51
CA ASP A 11 15.96 -7.60 -8.90
C ASP A 11 15.33 -8.90 -8.34
N GLU A 12 14.71 -8.84 -7.16
CA GLU A 12 14.15 -10.01 -6.46
C GLU A 12 12.67 -10.27 -6.80
N VAL A 13 11.94 -9.26 -7.26
CA VAL A 13 10.49 -9.35 -7.45
C VAL A 13 10.14 -9.50 -8.93
N ASN A 14 9.78 -10.70 -9.34
CA ASN A 14 9.10 -10.93 -10.61
C ASN A 14 7.59 -10.68 -10.43
N VAL A 15 7.12 -9.47 -10.73
CA VAL A 15 5.72 -9.06 -10.57
C VAL A 15 5.00 -9.00 -11.90
N GLU A 16 4.11 -9.96 -12.12
CA GLU A 16 3.09 -9.85 -13.17
C GLU A 16 1.95 -8.91 -12.75
N SER A 17 1.78 -8.67 -11.45
CA SER A 17 0.68 -7.88 -10.90
C SER A 17 1.08 -7.15 -9.62
N LEU A 18 0.64 -5.89 -9.50
CA LEU A 18 0.80 -5.04 -8.33
C LEU A 18 -0.57 -4.73 -7.72
N VAL A 19 -0.73 -5.03 -6.44
CA VAL A 19 -1.92 -4.69 -5.66
C VAL A 19 -1.62 -3.51 -4.76
N THR A 20 -2.46 -2.48 -4.77
CA THR A 20 -2.30 -1.28 -3.93
C THR A 20 -3.64 -0.76 -3.45
N TYR A 21 -3.64 0.15 -2.48
CA TYR A 21 -4.81 0.98 -2.15
C TYR A 21 -4.50 2.45 -2.44
N ASN A 22 -5.14 3.02 -3.46
CA ASN A 22 -4.87 4.37 -3.97
C ASN A 22 -3.45 4.56 -4.54
N GLY A 23 -2.70 3.49 -4.77
CA GLY A 23 -1.31 3.55 -5.20
C GLY A 23 -1.15 4.12 -6.61
N LYS A 24 -2.17 4.02 -7.48
CA LYS A 24 -2.12 4.63 -8.83
C LYS A 24 -1.98 6.14 -8.78
N SER A 25 -2.59 6.78 -7.79
CA SER A 25 -2.64 8.23 -7.66
C SER A 25 -1.61 8.78 -6.67
N PHE A 26 -0.99 7.91 -5.85
CA PHE A 26 -0.12 8.34 -4.75
C PHE A 26 1.29 7.74 -4.83
N ASP A 27 1.47 6.45 -4.55
CA ASP A 27 2.79 5.82 -4.43
C ASP A 27 3.47 5.63 -5.79
N TRP A 28 2.73 5.14 -6.77
CA TRP A 28 3.27 4.78 -8.08
C TRP A 28 3.84 6.00 -8.84
N PRO A 29 3.21 7.19 -8.84
CA PRO A 29 3.82 8.40 -9.37
C PRO A 29 5.17 8.76 -8.73
N GLN A 30 5.32 8.53 -7.42
CA GLN A 30 6.60 8.77 -6.74
C GLN A 30 7.66 7.74 -7.13
N VAL A 31 7.28 6.47 -7.29
CA VAL A 31 8.18 5.41 -7.77
C VAL A 31 8.66 5.73 -9.18
N LYS A 32 7.75 6.10 -10.10
CA LYS A 32 8.12 6.52 -11.46
C LYS A 32 9.07 7.71 -11.45
N THR A 33 8.78 8.74 -10.67
CA THR A 33 9.65 9.92 -10.57
C THR A 33 11.05 9.53 -10.10
N ARG A 34 11.15 8.68 -9.06
CA ARG A 34 12.45 8.19 -8.56
C ARG A 34 13.17 7.31 -9.57
N HIS A 35 12.44 6.49 -10.33
CA HIS A 35 13.00 5.67 -11.39
C HIS A 35 13.58 6.53 -12.51
N THR A 36 12.84 7.53 -12.99
CA THR A 36 13.32 8.47 -14.02
C THR A 36 14.64 9.14 -13.62
N LEU A 37 14.77 9.56 -12.36
CA LEU A 37 15.99 10.18 -11.84
C LEU A 37 17.18 9.22 -11.72
N LEU A 38 16.94 7.91 -11.67
CA LEU A 38 17.95 6.87 -11.47
C LEU A 38 18.06 5.90 -12.65
N ARG A 39 17.42 6.21 -13.79
CA ARG A 39 17.17 5.27 -14.89
C ARG A 39 18.42 4.54 -15.42
N ASP A 40 19.58 5.19 -15.39
CA ASP A 40 20.85 4.63 -15.90
C ASP A 40 21.55 3.74 -14.85
N GLN A 41 20.96 3.60 -13.66
CA GLN A 41 21.58 3.00 -12.48
C GLN A 41 20.77 1.86 -11.86
N ILE A 42 19.53 1.65 -12.32
CA ILE A 42 18.60 0.61 -11.83
C ILE A 42 17.85 -0.02 -13.02
N PRO A 43 17.35 -1.27 -12.90
CA PRO A 43 16.57 -1.92 -13.95
C PRO A 43 15.35 -1.10 -14.37
N ALA A 44 14.82 -1.38 -15.57
CA ALA A 44 13.53 -0.85 -15.99
C ALA A 44 12.42 -1.28 -15.02
N LEU A 45 11.39 -0.45 -14.84
CA LEU A 45 10.21 -0.86 -14.10
C LEU A 45 9.51 -2.00 -14.87
N PRO A 46 9.10 -3.08 -14.20
CA PRO A 46 8.38 -4.17 -14.86
C PRO A 46 7.04 -3.69 -15.41
N GLU A 47 6.60 -4.28 -16.52
CA GLU A 47 5.20 -4.19 -16.92
C GLU A 47 4.38 -5.11 -16.03
N PHE A 48 3.34 -4.57 -15.39
CA PHE A 48 2.47 -5.35 -14.51
C PHE A 48 1.01 -4.88 -14.58
N GLY A 49 0.10 -5.81 -14.31
CA GLY A 49 -1.30 -5.50 -14.03
C GLY A 49 -1.42 -4.75 -12.70
N HIS A 50 -1.95 -3.52 -12.70
CA HIS A 50 -2.10 -2.74 -11.47
C HIS A 50 -3.53 -2.78 -10.94
N PHE A 51 -3.73 -3.56 -9.87
CA PHE A 51 -4.97 -3.68 -9.12
C PHE A 51 -5.02 -2.67 -7.98
N ASP A 52 -5.65 -1.53 -8.24
CA ASP A 52 -5.90 -0.53 -7.19
C ASP A 52 -7.26 -0.77 -6.53
N LEU A 53 -7.21 -1.26 -5.30
CA LEU A 53 -8.37 -1.70 -4.53
C LEU A 53 -9.31 -0.54 -4.17
N LEU A 54 -8.83 0.71 -4.14
CA LEU A 54 -9.68 1.87 -3.88
C LEU A 54 -10.81 1.97 -4.91
N HIS A 55 -10.52 1.68 -6.19
CA HIS A 55 -11.55 1.71 -7.23
C HIS A 55 -12.59 0.60 -7.04
N GLY A 56 -12.17 -0.57 -6.57
CA GLY A 56 -13.05 -1.67 -6.21
C GLY A 56 -13.96 -1.31 -5.04
N SER A 57 -13.36 -0.80 -3.95
CA SER A 57 -14.08 -0.35 -2.76
C SER A 57 -15.08 0.75 -3.07
N ARG A 58 -14.68 1.79 -3.83
CA ARG A 58 -15.59 2.86 -4.26
C ARG A 58 -16.77 2.34 -5.07
N ARG A 59 -16.54 1.37 -5.97
CA ARG A 59 -17.63 0.82 -6.79
C ARG A 59 -18.70 0.14 -5.95
N LEU A 60 -18.31 -0.56 -4.88
CA LEU A 60 -19.25 -1.27 -4.01
C LEU A 60 -19.87 -0.36 -2.94
N TRP A 61 -19.11 0.60 -2.42
CA TRP A 61 -19.44 1.23 -1.14
C TRP A 61 -19.48 2.76 -1.14
N LYS A 62 -19.29 3.45 -2.28
CA LYS A 62 -19.37 4.92 -2.34
C LYS A 62 -20.68 5.51 -1.83
N HIS A 63 -21.75 4.72 -1.82
CA HIS A 63 -23.08 5.14 -1.34
C HIS A 63 -23.26 4.94 0.16
N LYS A 64 -22.37 4.18 0.80
CA LYS A 64 -22.44 3.87 2.24
C LYS A 64 -21.56 4.79 3.09
N TYR A 65 -20.41 5.22 2.54
CA TYR A 65 -19.39 5.92 3.31
C TYR A 65 -18.98 7.21 2.61
N GLU A 66 -18.88 8.30 3.38
CA GLU A 66 -18.43 9.61 2.88
C GLU A 66 -16.97 9.60 2.41
N ARG A 67 -16.13 8.81 3.08
CA ARG A 67 -14.71 8.65 2.76
C ARG A 67 -14.38 7.19 2.57
N MET A 68 -13.50 6.92 1.59
CA MET A 68 -13.02 5.59 1.26
C MET A 68 -11.55 5.44 1.67
N ALA A 69 -11.22 5.79 2.91
CA ALA A 69 -9.89 5.53 3.48
C ALA A 69 -9.77 4.03 3.81
N LEU A 70 -8.54 3.50 3.79
CA LEU A 70 -8.32 2.08 4.10
C LEU A 70 -8.87 1.73 5.48
N SER A 71 -8.62 2.58 6.49
CA SER A 71 -9.14 2.41 7.86
C SER A 71 -10.67 2.32 7.96
N VAL A 72 -11.40 3.02 7.07
CA VAL A 72 -12.87 2.91 7.02
C VAL A 72 -13.27 1.56 6.45
N VAL A 73 -12.62 1.11 5.36
CA VAL A 73 -12.91 -0.20 4.74
C VAL A 73 -12.55 -1.34 5.69
N GLU A 74 -11.43 -1.24 6.39
CA GLU A 74 -11.00 -2.19 7.41
C GLU A 74 -12.06 -2.37 8.49
N LYS A 75 -12.49 -1.26 9.10
CA LYS A 75 -13.46 -1.30 10.18
C LYS A 75 -14.84 -1.78 9.72
N GLU A 76 -15.34 -1.21 8.63
CA GLU A 76 -16.75 -1.34 8.28
C GLU A 76 -17.05 -2.58 7.41
N GLU A 77 -16.08 -3.05 6.61
CA GLU A 77 -16.30 -4.18 5.68
C GLU A 77 -15.39 -5.39 5.98
N LEU A 78 -14.22 -5.20 6.62
CA LEU A 78 -13.35 -6.31 7.04
C LEU A 78 -13.43 -6.61 8.54
N HIS A 79 -14.11 -5.77 9.33
CA HIS A 79 -14.22 -5.88 10.79
C HIS A 79 -12.85 -5.90 11.51
N VAL A 80 -11.85 -5.23 10.94
CA VAL A 80 -10.53 -5.06 11.53
C VAL A 80 -10.52 -3.75 12.32
N HIS A 81 -10.25 -3.85 13.62
CA HIS A 81 -10.13 -2.72 14.53
C HIS A 81 -8.67 -2.53 14.92
N ARG A 82 -8.11 -1.35 14.61
CA ARG A 82 -6.75 -0.99 14.97
C ARG A 82 -6.74 -0.15 16.24
N GLU A 83 -5.85 -0.46 17.18
CA GLU A 83 -5.60 0.32 18.39
C GLU A 83 -4.16 0.83 18.41
N GLY A 84 -3.95 2.06 18.86
CA GLY A 84 -2.60 2.64 19.01
C GLY A 84 -1.86 2.86 17.68
N ASP A 85 -2.57 2.94 16.56
CA ASP A 85 -1.96 3.02 15.24
C ASP A 85 -1.20 4.33 15.03
N THR A 86 -0.01 4.23 14.43
CA THR A 86 0.81 5.42 14.16
C THR A 86 0.19 6.19 12.99
N PRO A 87 -0.15 7.49 13.15
CA PRO A 87 -0.68 8.27 12.03
C PRO A 87 0.30 8.28 10.85
N GLY A 88 -0.11 7.77 9.69
CA GLY A 88 0.78 7.59 8.53
C GLY A 88 1.50 8.85 8.07
N PHE A 89 0.92 10.05 8.27
CA PHE A 89 1.57 11.32 7.94
C PHE A 89 2.79 11.64 8.83
N LEU A 90 2.93 10.99 9.99
CA LEU A 90 4.09 11.12 10.88
C LEU A 90 5.25 10.22 10.46
N ALA A 91 5.02 9.22 9.60
CA ALA A 91 6.04 8.25 9.21
C ALA A 91 7.33 8.89 8.66
N PRO A 92 7.29 9.94 7.79
CA PRO A 92 8.52 10.60 7.34
C PRO A 92 9.32 11.22 8.48
N MET A 93 8.64 11.91 9.41
CA MET A 93 9.28 12.59 10.54
C MET A 93 9.93 11.59 11.50
N ILE A 94 9.20 10.53 11.84
CA ILE A 94 9.70 9.44 12.71
C ILE A 94 10.87 8.71 12.04
N TYR A 95 10.81 8.46 10.73
CA TYR A 95 11.93 7.85 9.99
C TYR A 95 13.18 8.74 10.00
N PHE A 96 13.03 10.06 9.82
CA PHE A 96 14.18 10.98 9.94
C PHE A 96 14.75 11.01 11.36
N HIS A 97 13.91 10.91 12.39
CA HIS A 97 14.35 10.79 13.77
C HIS A 97 15.15 9.50 13.99
N PHE A 98 14.67 8.37 13.45
CA PHE A 98 15.39 7.11 13.47
C PHE A 98 16.75 7.19 12.77
N LEU A 99 16.85 7.84 11.61
CA LEU A 99 18.15 7.99 10.92
C LEU A 99 19.19 8.76 11.74
N LYS A 100 18.75 9.68 12.61
CA LYS A 100 19.63 10.43 13.51
C LYS A 100 20.02 9.62 14.74
N GLU A 101 19.04 9.05 15.43
CA GLU A 101 19.23 8.38 16.71
C GLU A 101 19.68 6.91 16.58
N GLN A 102 19.43 6.29 15.43
CA GLN A 102 19.68 4.87 15.14
C GLN A 102 19.05 3.89 16.14
N LYS A 103 17.97 4.29 16.81
CA LYS A 103 17.22 3.48 17.79
C LYS A 103 16.07 2.73 17.11
N PRO A 104 16.10 1.38 16.98
CA PRO A 104 15.07 0.61 16.27
C PRO A 104 13.64 0.83 16.78
N LYS A 105 13.47 1.05 18.09
CA LYS A 105 12.17 1.32 18.72
C LYS A 105 11.41 2.50 18.08
N LEU A 106 12.12 3.45 17.47
CA LEU A 106 11.49 4.61 16.83
C LEU A 106 10.69 4.22 15.57
N ILE A 107 11.09 3.19 14.83
CA ILE A 107 10.41 2.78 13.59
C ILE A 107 9.44 1.61 13.78
N GLU A 108 9.43 0.98 14.95
CA GLU A 108 8.60 -0.19 15.24
C GLU A 108 7.12 0.05 14.88
N GLY A 109 6.54 1.16 15.34
CA GLY A 109 5.16 1.52 15.00
C GLY A 109 4.90 1.73 13.50
N ILE A 110 5.89 2.23 12.74
CA ILE A 110 5.77 2.37 11.27
C ILE A 110 5.77 0.98 10.61
N LEU A 111 6.64 0.08 11.07
CA LEU A 111 6.74 -1.27 10.52
C LEU A 111 5.46 -2.06 10.80
N THR A 112 4.95 -2.02 12.04
CA THR A 112 3.67 -2.65 12.40
C THR A 112 2.51 -2.07 11.59
N HIS A 113 2.45 -0.74 11.40
CA HIS A 113 1.44 -0.11 10.55
C HIS A 113 1.50 -0.64 9.10
N ASN A 114 2.70 -0.70 8.52
CA ASN A 114 2.88 -1.18 7.15
C ASN A 114 2.52 -2.66 6.99
N GLU A 115 2.85 -3.49 7.98
CA GLU A 115 2.46 -4.89 8.02
C GLU A 115 0.93 -5.04 7.99
N LEU A 116 0.23 -4.32 8.88
CA LEU A 116 -1.24 -4.32 8.93
C LEU A 116 -1.86 -3.82 7.63
N ASP A 117 -1.29 -2.77 7.01
CA ASP A 117 -1.74 -2.30 5.71
C ASP A 117 -1.66 -3.39 4.64
N VAL A 118 -0.51 -4.09 4.54
CA VAL A 118 -0.32 -5.17 3.57
C VAL A 118 -1.30 -6.32 3.82
N LEU A 119 -1.48 -6.74 5.08
CA LEU A 119 -2.46 -7.78 5.43
C LEU A 119 -3.89 -7.37 5.07
N SER A 120 -4.23 -6.11 5.24
CA SER A 120 -5.53 -5.56 4.85
C SER A 120 -5.70 -5.50 3.33
N LEU A 121 -4.65 -5.23 2.55
CA LEU A 121 -4.73 -5.32 1.08
C LEU A 121 -5.05 -6.74 0.63
N ILE A 122 -4.38 -7.74 1.20
CA ILE A 122 -4.60 -9.15 0.88
C ILE A 122 -6.05 -9.53 1.22
N SER A 123 -6.48 -9.21 2.44
CA SER A 123 -7.82 -9.50 2.94
C SER A 123 -8.90 -8.83 2.08
N LEU A 124 -8.71 -7.56 1.74
CA LEU A 124 -9.62 -6.80 0.90
C LEU A 124 -9.69 -7.36 -0.52
N TYR A 125 -8.55 -7.71 -1.12
CA TYR A 125 -8.51 -8.28 -2.46
C TYR A 125 -9.34 -9.58 -2.53
N ILE A 126 -9.17 -10.47 -1.56
CA ILE A 126 -9.94 -11.71 -1.45
C ILE A 126 -11.43 -11.40 -1.28
N HIS A 127 -11.76 -10.47 -0.38
CA HIS A 127 -13.13 -10.08 -0.09
C HIS A 127 -13.86 -9.52 -1.32
N LEU A 128 -13.21 -8.60 -2.06
CA LEU A 128 -13.75 -8.02 -3.29
C LEU A 128 -13.92 -9.06 -4.40
N SER A 129 -12.96 -9.98 -4.53
CA SER A 129 -13.01 -11.07 -5.51
C SER A 129 -14.22 -11.97 -5.28
N LYS A 130 -14.51 -12.31 -4.02
CA LYS A 130 -15.71 -13.08 -3.65
C LYS A 130 -17.00 -12.31 -3.93
N LYS A 131 -17.11 -11.03 -3.53
CA LYS A 131 -18.34 -10.24 -3.76
C LYS A 131 -18.66 -10.04 -5.25
N LYS A 132 -17.65 -9.84 -6.09
CA LYS A 132 -17.85 -9.74 -7.55
C LYS A 132 -18.48 -11.01 -8.13
N PHE A 133 -18.03 -12.17 -7.66
CA PHE A 133 -18.59 -13.45 -8.11
C PHE A 133 -20.09 -13.55 -7.80
N TYR A 134 -20.51 -13.16 -6.59
CA TYR A 134 -21.92 -13.14 -6.20
C TYR A 134 -22.78 -12.17 -7.02
N LEU A 135 -22.25 -11.00 -7.40
CA LEU A 135 -22.95 -10.03 -8.22
C LEU A 135 -23.06 -10.44 -9.70
N TRP A 136 -22.16 -11.30 -10.18
CA TRP A 136 -22.14 -11.77 -11.56
C TRP A 136 -23.02 -13.02 -11.79
N MET A 137 -23.31 -13.78 -10.74
CA MET A 137 -24.24 -14.93 -10.78
C MET A 137 -25.72 -14.55 -10.59
N ARG A 138 -26.03 -13.28 -10.34
CA ARG A 138 -27.39 -12.73 -10.29
C ARG A 138 -27.68 -11.97 -11.58
#